data_AF-A0A518GUU4-F1
#
_entry.id   AF-A0A518GUU4-F1
#
_cell.length_a   1.000
_cell.length_b   1.000
_cell.length_c   1.000
_cell.angle_alpha   90.00
_cell.angle_beta   90.00
_cell.angle_gamma   90.00
#
_symmetry.space_group_name_H-M   'P 1'
#
loop_
_entity.id
_entity.type
_entity.pdbx_description
1 polymer ?
#
loop_
_entity_poly.entity_id
_entity_poly.type
_entity_poly.pdbx_seq_one_letter_code
_entity_poly.pdbx_strand_id
1 'polypeptide(L)'
;MSRSRTPDPEAIRALLEALRAGSFPGPACRAAGISRSTLRRWLGRGRSKDDHDAPYRAFRRDYRAAIASAEVGALDSICRAGSEGIPGSWQASAWLLERRFPARWRRKDQAPDPSPPKPLSQMTDAELDAYCGRLGLLDEPRR
;
A
#
# COMPACT_ATOMS: atom_id res chain seq x y z
N MET A 1 -12.98 10.96 -33.84
CA MET A 1 -12.80 9.85 -32.86
C MET A 1 -13.88 9.96 -31.79
N SER A 2 -14.77 8.98 -31.73
CA SER A 2 -15.89 8.94 -30.78
C SER A 2 -15.40 9.07 -29.34
N ARG A 3 -15.91 10.05 -28.59
CA ARG A 3 -15.69 10.13 -27.14
C ARG A 3 -16.52 9.02 -26.49
N SER A 4 -15.97 7.81 -26.44
CA SER A 4 -16.59 6.70 -25.71
C SER A 4 -16.96 7.15 -24.32
N ARG A 5 -18.24 7.02 -23.97
CA ARG A 5 -18.78 7.45 -22.68
C ARG A 5 -18.21 6.59 -21.56
N THR A 6 -17.85 5.35 -21.87
CA THR A 6 -17.27 4.34 -20.97
C THR A 6 -15.80 4.06 -21.29
N PRO A 7 -14.98 3.74 -20.27
CA PRO A 7 -13.61 3.28 -20.50
C PRO A 7 -13.63 1.92 -21.20
N ASP A 8 -12.65 1.71 -22.08
CA ASP A 8 -12.51 0.47 -22.84
C ASP A 8 -12.29 -0.73 -21.88
N PRO A 9 -13.19 -1.74 -21.87
CA PRO A 9 -13.08 -2.89 -20.97
C PRO A 9 -11.79 -3.70 -21.14
N GLU A 10 -11.27 -3.82 -22.37
CA GLU A 10 -10.06 -4.60 -22.62
C GLU A 10 -8.83 -3.90 -22.05
N ALA A 11 -8.69 -2.59 -22.32
CA ALA A 11 -7.66 -1.76 -21.72
C ALA A 11 -7.74 -1.74 -20.19
N ILE A 12 -8.94 -1.72 -19.60
CA ILE A 12 -9.12 -1.82 -18.15
C ILE A 12 -8.58 -3.15 -17.64
N ARG A 13 -8.98 -4.28 -18.25
CA ARG A 13 -8.55 -5.61 -17.81
C ARG A 13 -7.01 -5.72 -17.82
N ALA A 14 -6.38 -5.38 -18.95
CA ALA A 14 -4.93 -5.43 -19.10
C ALA A 14 -4.22 -4.53 -18.09
N LEU A 15 -4.75 -3.34 -17.84
CA LEU A 15 -4.21 -2.42 -16.83
C LEU A 15 -4.29 -3.03 -15.42
N LEU A 16 -5.46 -3.55 -15.03
CA LEU A 16 -5.68 -4.08 -13.68
C LEU A 16 -4.83 -5.34 -13.44
N GLU A 17 -4.69 -6.21 -14.43
CA GLU A 17 -3.80 -7.39 -14.36
C GLU A 17 -2.35 -6.98 -14.12
N ALA A 18 -1.82 -6.04 -14.91
CA ALA A 18 -0.46 -5.53 -14.72
C ALA A 18 -0.25 -4.91 -13.33
N LEU A 19 -1.23 -4.17 -12.82
CA LEU A 19 -1.15 -3.55 -11.48
C LEU A 19 -1.16 -4.59 -10.36
N ARG A 20 -1.98 -5.65 -10.48
CA ARG A 20 -2.03 -6.79 -9.55
C ARG A 20 -0.72 -7.58 -9.55
N ALA A 21 -0.06 -7.67 -10.70
CA ALA A 21 1.25 -8.31 -10.83
C ALA A 21 2.42 -7.48 -10.27
N GLY A 22 2.16 -6.30 -9.69
CA GLY A 22 3.21 -5.49 -9.09
C GLY A 22 3.71 -4.34 -9.95
N SER A 23 3.23 -4.17 -11.19
CA SER A 23 3.69 -3.09 -12.08
C SER A 23 3.37 -1.69 -11.54
N PHE A 24 4.20 -0.73 -11.91
CA PHE A 24 3.91 0.70 -11.73
C PHE A 24 2.83 1.17 -12.72
N PRO A 25 2.07 2.23 -12.39
CA PRO A 25 1.00 2.73 -13.27
C PRO A 25 1.48 3.13 -14.67
N GLY A 26 2.69 3.69 -14.79
CA GLY A 26 3.23 4.12 -16.09
C GLY A 26 3.48 2.96 -17.07
N PRO A 27 4.27 1.94 -16.70
CA PRO A 27 4.40 0.71 -17.48
C PRO A 27 3.07 -0.03 -17.69
N ALA A 28 2.21 -0.11 -16.67
CA ALA A 28 0.91 -0.77 -16.79
C ALA A 28 0.01 -0.09 -17.84
N CYS A 29 0.00 1.26 -17.89
CA CYS A 29 -0.67 2.00 -18.96
C CYS A 29 -0.14 1.66 -20.35
N ARG A 30 1.19 1.58 -20.51
CA ARG A 30 1.81 1.24 -21.81
C ARG A 30 1.46 -0.19 -22.24
N ALA A 31 1.50 -1.14 -21.31
CA ALA A 31 1.11 -2.52 -21.57
C ALA A 31 -0.38 -2.64 -21.97
N ALA A 32 -1.23 -1.81 -21.38
CA ALA A 32 -2.66 -1.75 -21.70
C ALA A 32 -3.00 -0.86 -22.91
N GLY A 33 -2.01 -0.32 -23.63
CA GLY A 33 -2.24 0.54 -24.80
C GLY A 33 -2.86 1.91 -24.52
N ILE A 34 -2.83 2.39 -23.26
CA ILE A 34 -3.39 3.69 -22.87
C ILE A 34 -2.33 4.70 -22.44
N SER A 35 -2.62 5.99 -22.63
CA SER A 35 -1.77 7.06 -22.10
C SER A 35 -1.98 7.26 -20.59
N ARG A 36 -0.96 7.78 -19.88
CA ARG A 36 -1.12 8.19 -18.47
C ARG A 36 -2.18 9.28 -18.30
N SER A 37 -2.35 10.14 -19.30
CA SER A 37 -3.39 11.18 -19.30
C SER A 37 -4.79 10.58 -19.33
N THR A 38 -4.98 9.50 -20.10
CA THR A 38 -6.22 8.71 -20.12
C THR A 38 -6.51 8.14 -18.73
N LEU A 39 -5.53 7.48 -18.11
CA LEU A 39 -5.67 6.95 -16.75
C LEU A 39 -6.04 8.06 -15.75
N ARG A 40 -5.32 9.18 -15.76
CA ARG A 40 -5.59 10.32 -14.86
C ARG A 40 -7.02 10.84 -15.03
N ARG A 41 -7.49 10.98 -16.28
CA ARG A 41 -8.85 11.42 -16.59
C ARG A 41 -9.89 10.44 -16.04
N TRP A 42 -9.71 9.14 -16.25
CA TRP A 42 -10.62 8.11 -15.76
C TRP A 42 -10.68 8.09 -14.22
N LEU A 43 -9.53 8.15 -13.55
CA LEU A 43 -9.47 8.27 -12.08
C LEU A 43 -10.04 9.60 -11.57
N GLY A 44 -9.98 10.65 -12.38
CA GLY A 44 -10.61 11.95 -12.15
C GLY A 44 -12.13 11.83 -12.09
N ARG A 45 -12.71 11.31 -13.17
CA ARG A 45 -14.16 11.05 -13.30
C ARG A 45 -14.68 10.11 -12.21
N GLY A 46 -13.89 9.10 -11.83
CA GLY A 46 -14.25 8.21 -10.72
C GLY A 46 -14.32 8.86 -9.34
N ARG A 47 -14.02 10.17 -9.20
CA ARG A 47 -14.29 10.95 -7.98
C ARG A 47 -15.61 11.71 -8.04
N SER A 48 -16.19 11.89 -9.23
CA SER A 48 -17.48 12.57 -9.37
C SER A 48 -18.62 11.70 -8.83
N LYS A 49 -19.66 12.37 -8.32
CA LYS A 49 -20.92 11.74 -7.91
C LYS A 49 -21.93 11.64 -9.06
N ASP A 50 -21.66 12.25 -10.21
CA ASP A 50 -22.56 12.22 -11.37
C ASP A 50 -22.87 10.79 -11.81
N ASP A 51 -24.13 10.48 -12.09
CA ASP A 51 -24.53 9.11 -12.48
C ASP A 51 -23.84 8.63 -13.76
N HIS A 52 -23.57 9.55 -14.68
CA HIS A 52 -22.79 9.29 -15.90
C HIS A 52 -21.34 8.84 -15.64
N ASP A 53 -20.83 9.07 -14.43
CA ASP A 53 -19.49 8.67 -14.02
C ASP A 53 -19.46 7.37 -13.19
N ALA A 54 -20.60 6.69 -13.01
CA ALA A 54 -20.67 5.40 -12.31
C ALA A 54 -19.67 4.34 -12.84
N PRO A 55 -19.45 4.18 -14.16
CA PRO A 55 -18.43 3.26 -14.67
C PRO A 55 -17.00 3.62 -14.25
N TYR A 56 -16.70 4.92 -14.15
CA TYR A 56 -15.38 5.40 -13.71
C TYR A 56 -15.19 5.26 -12.20
N ARG A 57 -16.27 5.35 -11.41
CA ARG A 57 -16.25 5.05 -9.97
C ARG A 57 -15.93 3.58 -9.73
N ALA A 58 -16.61 2.68 -10.45
CA ALA A 58 -16.35 1.25 -10.41
C ALA A 58 -14.89 0.96 -10.80
N PHE A 59 -14.43 1.49 -11.93
CA PHE A 59 -13.03 1.37 -12.36
C PHE A 59 -12.04 1.88 -11.30
N ARG A 60 -12.30 3.02 -10.67
CA ARG A 60 -11.42 3.59 -9.65
C ARG A 60 -11.34 2.71 -8.39
N ARG A 61 -12.46 2.10 -7.98
CA ARG A 61 -12.48 1.12 -6.89
C ARG A 61 -11.62 -0.08 -7.27
N ASP A 62 -11.80 -0.62 -8.46
CA ASP A 62 -11.10 -1.83 -8.91
C ASP A 62 -9.59 -1.55 -9.11
N TYR A 63 -9.24 -0.34 -9.57
CA TYR A 63 -7.86 0.15 -9.63
C TYR A 63 -7.20 0.16 -8.24
N ARG A 64 -7.90 0.67 -7.21
CA ARG A 64 -7.39 0.69 -5.83
C ARG A 64 -7.24 -0.73 -5.29
N ALA A 65 -8.21 -1.60 -5.55
CA ALA A 65 -8.15 -3.00 -5.17
C ALA A 65 -6.95 -3.71 -5.82
N ALA A 66 -6.70 -3.49 -7.12
CA ALA A 66 -5.55 -4.06 -7.82
C ALA A 66 -4.20 -3.62 -7.23
N ILE A 67 -4.06 -2.35 -6.84
CA ILE A 67 -2.86 -1.86 -6.15
C ILE A 67 -2.67 -2.55 -4.80
N ALA A 68 -3.75 -2.73 -4.03
CA ALA A 68 -3.71 -3.43 -2.75
C ALA A 68 -3.38 -4.92 -2.92
N SER A 69 -3.95 -5.59 -3.93
CA SER A 69 -3.65 -7.01 -4.21
C SER A 69 -2.17 -7.25 -4.48
N ALA A 70 -1.50 -6.34 -5.18
CA ALA A 70 -0.06 -6.45 -5.41
C ALA A 70 0.78 -6.27 -4.13
N GLU A 71 0.30 -5.49 -3.15
CA GLU A 71 0.95 -5.40 -1.83
C GLU A 71 0.79 -6.71 -1.06
N VAL A 72 -0.43 -7.27 -1.03
CA VAL A 72 -0.73 -8.55 -0.40
C VAL A 72 0.07 -9.68 -1.04
N GLY A 73 0.15 -9.74 -2.38
CA GLY A 73 0.93 -10.77 -3.07
C GLY A 73 2.44 -10.69 -2.81
N ALA A 74 2.99 -9.47 -2.69
CA ALA A 74 4.39 -9.30 -2.31
C ALA A 74 4.64 -9.74 -0.86
N LEU A 75 3.70 -9.50 0.05
CA LEU A 75 3.79 -9.97 1.44
C LEU A 75 3.70 -11.49 1.54
N ASP A 76 2.76 -12.10 0.82
CA ASP A 76 2.60 -13.56 0.76
C ASP A 76 3.91 -14.22 0.32
N SER A 77 4.52 -13.70 -0.76
CA SER A 77 5.84 -14.14 -1.24
C SER A 77 6.94 -14.08 -0.15
N ILE A 78 6.97 -13.01 0.64
CA ILE A 78 7.92 -12.86 1.76
C ILE A 78 7.64 -13.89 2.85
N CYS A 79 6.39 -14.03 3.29
CA CYS A 79 5.98 -14.98 4.33
C CYS A 79 6.29 -16.42 3.94
N ARG A 80 6.01 -16.80 2.68
CA ARG A 80 6.33 -18.12 2.14
C ARG A 80 7.83 -18.39 2.11
N ALA A 81 8.62 -17.44 1.61
CA ALA A 81 10.07 -17.59 1.58
C ALA A 81 10.69 -17.73 2.99
N GLY A 82 10.12 -17.04 4.00
CA GLY A 82 10.55 -17.17 5.39
C GLY A 82 10.14 -18.49 6.05
N SER A 83 8.94 -19.00 5.76
CA SER A 83 8.41 -20.24 6.37
C SER A 83 8.89 -21.52 5.68
N GLU A 84 9.02 -21.51 4.35
CA GLU A 84 9.46 -22.64 3.53
C GLU A 84 10.98 -22.66 3.31
N GLY A 85 11.70 -21.66 3.82
CA GLY A 85 13.16 -21.58 3.74
C GLY A 85 13.71 -21.41 2.32
N ILE A 86 12.90 -20.90 1.37
CA ILE A 86 13.30 -20.70 -0.03
C ILE A 86 14.39 -19.61 -0.09
N PRO A 87 15.65 -19.94 -0.44
CA PRO A 87 16.72 -18.95 -0.50
C PRO A 87 16.46 -17.93 -1.62
N GLY A 88 16.62 -16.64 -1.31
CA GLY A 88 16.79 -15.57 -2.31
C GLY A 88 15.53 -14.93 -2.92
N SER A 89 14.31 -15.27 -2.51
CA SER A 89 13.09 -14.70 -3.10
C SER A 89 12.51 -13.48 -2.35
N TRP A 90 12.65 -13.45 -1.02
CA TRP A 90 11.95 -12.44 -0.21
C TRP A 90 12.54 -11.04 -0.36
N GLN A 91 13.86 -10.91 -0.56
CA GLN A 91 14.50 -9.59 -0.70
C GLN A 91 13.99 -8.82 -1.92
N ALA A 92 13.72 -9.52 -3.03
CA ALA A 92 13.16 -8.88 -4.23
C ALA A 92 11.75 -8.34 -3.98
N SER A 93 10.93 -9.10 -3.25
CA SER A 93 9.58 -8.68 -2.87
C SER A 93 9.59 -7.53 -1.85
N ALA A 94 10.50 -7.58 -0.86
CA ALA A 94 10.71 -6.50 0.10
C ALA A 94 11.17 -5.20 -0.59
N TRP A 95 12.13 -5.31 -1.50
CA TRP A 95 12.61 -4.16 -2.28
C TRP A 95 11.51 -3.54 -3.14
N LEU A 96 10.67 -4.37 -3.77
CA LEU A 96 9.53 -3.88 -4.54
C LEU A 96 8.55 -3.11 -3.64
N LEU A 97 8.23 -3.63 -2.45
CA LEU A 97 7.36 -2.96 -1.48
C LEU A 97 7.90 -1.61 -1.05
N GLU A 98 9.19 -1.51 -0.71
CA GLU A 98 9.84 -0.24 -0.34
C GLU A 98 9.74 0.83 -1.43
N ARG A 99 9.89 0.44 -2.70
CA ARG A 99 9.82 1.37 -3.84
C ARG A 99 8.39 1.78 -4.19
N ARG A 100 7.44 0.84 -4.13
CA ARG A 100 6.04 1.11 -4.51
C ARG A 100 5.25 1.81 -3.42
N PHE A 101 5.56 1.53 -2.17
CA PHE A 101 4.81 1.97 -1.01
C PHE A 101 5.72 2.59 0.07
N PRO A 102 6.56 3.58 -0.29
CA PRO A 102 7.62 4.08 0.58
C PRO A 102 7.09 4.61 1.92
N ALA A 103 5.91 5.22 1.95
CA ALA A 103 5.32 5.75 3.18
C ALA A 103 5.05 4.67 4.26
N ARG A 104 4.79 3.43 3.85
CA ARG A 104 4.50 2.30 4.76
C ARG A 104 5.71 1.40 4.98
N TRP A 105 6.52 1.18 3.93
CA TRP A 105 7.54 0.13 3.93
C TRP A 105 8.97 0.65 3.98
N ARG A 106 9.25 1.94 3.73
CA ARG A 106 10.60 2.44 3.98
C ARG A 106 10.91 2.31 5.46
N ARG A 107 12.14 1.88 5.75
CA ARG A 107 12.73 2.09 7.07
C ARG A 107 12.57 3.57 7.45
N LYS A 108 11.93 3.80 8.59
CA LYS A 108 11.95 5.11 9.21
C LYS A 108 13.29 5.21 9.91
N ASP A 109 14.12 6.15 9.48
CA ASP A 109 15.34 6.53 10.20
C ASP A 109 14.94 7.29 11.46
N GLN A 110 14.20 6.62 12.35
CA GLN A 110 14.16 7.05 13.74
C GLN A 110 15.46 6.56 14.32
N ALA A 111 16.40 7.48 14.52
CA ALA A 111 17.48 7.20 15.46
C ALA A 111 16.80 6.71 16.75
N PRO A 112 17.17 5.54 17.30
CA PRO A 112 16.75 5.20 18.66
C PRO A 112 17.07 6.41 19.53
N ASP A 113 16.14 6.79 20.41
CA ASP A 113 16.37 7.89 21.35
C ASP A 113 17.77 7.71 21.96
N PRO A 114 18.71 8.63 21.72
CA PRO A 114 20.08 8.49 22.20
C PRO A 114 20.16 8.52 23.72
N SER A 115 19.07 8.90 24.39
CA SER A 115 18.92 8.79 25.83
C SER A 115 18.74 7.31 26.17
N PRO A 116 19.70 6.65 26.86
CA PRO A 116 19.41 5.35 27.43
C PRO A 116 18.18 5.50 28.32
N PRO A 117 17.19 4.58 28.26
CA PRO A 117 16.08 4.63 29.18
C PRO A 117 16.67 4.70 30.58
N LYS A 118 16.20 5.66 31.40
CA LYS A 118 16.53 5.66 32.83
C LYS A 118 16.30 4.22 33.33
N PRO A 119 17.23 3.62 34.10
CA PRO A 119 17.00 2.32 34.69
C PRO A 119 15.64 2.32 35.38
N LEU A 120 14.86 1.25 35.23
CA LEU A 120 13.52 1.17 35.83
C LEU A 120 13.56 1.47 37.34
N SER A 121 14.68 1.15 38.00
CA SER A 121 14.98 1.44 39.42
C SER A 121 15.17 2.92 39.76
N GLN A 122 15.29 3.78 38.76
CA GLN A 122 15.48 5.24 38.89
C GLN A 122 14.31 6.03 38.30
N MET A 123 13.28 5.34 37.80
CA MET A 123 12.05 5.96 37.35
C MET A 123 11.10 6.14 38.52
N THR A 124 10.47 7.30 38.60
CA THR A 124 9.32 7.50 39.48
C THR A 124 8.12 6.70 38.99
N ASP A 125 7.14 6.43 39.86
CA ASP A 125 5.93 5.69 39.48
C ASP A 125 5.20 6.35 38.29
N ALA A 126 5.17 7.68 38.23
CA ALA A 126 4.59 8.41 37.10
C ALA A 126 5.39 8.25 35.79
N GLU A 127 6.72 8.13 35.87
CA GLU A 127 7.56 7.86 34.70
C GLU A 127 7.42 6.41 34.23
N LEU A 128 7.27 5.46 35.16
CA LEU A 128 6.97 4.06 34.86
C LEU A 128 5.60 3.93 34.19
N ASP A 129 4.56 4.59 34.69
CA ASP A 129 3.24 4.58 34.09
C ASP A 129 3.24 5.18 32.67
N ALA A 130 3.94 6.30 32.47
CA ALA A 130 4.09 6.90 31.14
C ALA A 130 4.90 6.00 30.19
N TYR A 131 5.88 5.26 30.70
CA TYR A 131 6.66 4.30 29.94
C TYR A 131 5.83 3.06 29.56
N CYS A 132 5.13 2.46 30.52
CA CYS A 132 4.22 1.33 30.30
C CYS A 132 3.05 1.70 29.38
N GLY A 133 2.50 2.92 29.52
CA GLY A 133 1.47 3.45 28.62
C GLY A 133 1.95 3.61 27.18
N ARG A 134 3.18 4.12 26.96
CA ARG A 134 3.78 4.18 25.61
C ARG A 134 4.00 2.80 24.99
N LEU A 135 4.24 1.78 25.81
CA LEU A 135 4.39 0.39 25.37
C LEU A 135 3.04 -0.34 25.25
N GLY A 136 1.92 0.29 25.63
CA GLY A 136 0.59 -0.34 25.62
C GLY A 136 0.43 -1.47 26.65
N LEU A 137 1.18 -1.41 27.76
CA LEU A 137 1.22 -2.43 28.81
C LEU A 137 0.30 -2.13 30.02
N LEU A 138 -0.31 -0.94 30.06
CA LEU A 138 -1.37 -0.64 31.02
C LEU A 138 -2.72 -0.90 30.36
N ASP A 139 -3.52 -1.78 30.96
CA ASP A 139 -4.93 -1.96 30.57
C ASP A 139 -5.68 -0.63 30.83
N GLU A 140 -6.34 -0.09 29.81
CA GLU A 140 -7.31 1.00 29.98
C GLU A 140 -8.32 0.58 31.07
N PRO A 141 -8.65 1.46 32.03
CA PRO A 141 -9.64 1.12 33.05
C PRO A 141 -10.95 0.75 32.35
N ARG A 142 -11.38 -0.51 32.52
CA ARG A 142 -12.73 -0.93 32.16
C ARG A 142 -13.69 0.00 32.89
N ARG A 143 -14.41 0.83 32.13
CA ARG A 143 -15.47 1.70 32.61
C ARG A 143 -16.51 0.93 33.42
#